data_AF-A0A182NC52-F1
#
_entry.id   AF-A0A182NC52-F1
#
_cell.length_a   1.000
_cell.length_b   1.000
_cell.length_c   1.000
_cell.angle_alpha   90.00
_cell.angle_beta   90.00
_cell.angle_gamma   90.00
#
_symmetry.space_group_name_H-M   'P 1'
#
loop_
_entity.id
_entity.type
_entity.pdbx_description
1 polymer ?
#
loop_
_entity_poly.entity_id
_entity_poly.type
_entity_poly.pdbx_seq_one_letter_code
_entity_poly.pdbx_strand_id
1 'polypeptide(L)'
;MDLYLLAELKTISLKPQRPARERSPDGSTGQQTAAVNGEADGCVTTVCMQKPPPDFRTNFEATHPPILIDNGLAILENEKIERHIMKSVPGGYNLFVQDKEVATLIENLYSKLKLMLVKKDESKNNALLVHLKKINDHLAVRGTRFLTGDTMCCFDCELMPRLQHIRVAGKYFVDFDIPKHLTALWRYMYHMYQLDAFTQSCPADQDIINHYKLQQMLKMKKHEELETPTFTTSIPVDLNEQ
;
A
#
# COMPACT_ATOMS: atom_id res chain seq x y z
N MET A 1 8.70 5.33 -0.10
CA MET A 1 7.40 4.68 -0.37
C MET A 1 7.71 3.41 -1.12
N ASP A 2 7.67 2.26 -0.43
CA ASP A 2 8.01 0.97 -1.05
C ASP A 2 6.91 0.55 -2.03
N LEU A 3 6.91 1.22 -3.18
CA LEU A 3 5.98 1.01 -4.26
C LEU A 3 6.02 -0.44 -4.74
N TYR A 4 7.09 -1.21 -4.47
CA TYR A 4 7.22 -2.62 -4.88
C TYR A 4 6.05 -3.51 -4.42
N LEU A 5 5.43 -3.26 -3.26
CA LEU A 5 4.27 -4.06 -2.82
C LEU A 5 2.95 -3.69 -3.49
N LEU A 6 2.76 -2.42 -3.87
CA LEU A 6 1.59 -1.97 -4.66
C LEU A 6 1.79 -2.20 -6.17
N ALA A 7 3.04 -2.23 -6.61
CA ALA A 7 3.48 -2.22 -7.99
C ALA A 7 3.34 -3.56 -8.71
N GLU A 8 3.37 -4.69 -8.01
CA GLU A 8 3.25 -5.96 -8.72
C GLU A 8 1.86 -6.21 -9.32
N LEU A 9 0.89 -5.32 -9.07
CA LEU A 9 -0.45 -5.41 -9.67
C LEU A 9 -0.97 -4.11 -10.32
N LYS A 10 -0.31 -2.96 -10.22
CA LYS A 10 -0.97 -1.67 -10.53
C LYS A 10 -0.03 -0.62 -11.16
N THR A 11 -0.34 -0.20 -12.38
CA THR A 11 0.09 1.06 -13.00
C THR A 11 -0.83 2.18 -12.49
N ILE A 12 -0.31 3.38 -12.19
CA ILE A 12 -1.13 4.50 -11.70
C ILE A 12 -1.11 5.61 -12.76
N SER A 13 -2.29 6.05 -13.21
CA SER A 13 -2.48 7.10 -14.21
C SER A 13 -3.26 8.26 -13.59
N LEU A 14 -2.66 9.44 -13.43
CA LEU A 14 -3.38 10.63 -12.98
C LEU A 14 -3.99 11.35 -14.19
N LYS A 15 -5.29 11.65 -14.17
CA LYS A 15 -5.93 12.43 -15.25
C LYS A 15 -5.89 13.92 -14.94
N PRO A 16 -5.78 14.80 -15.97
CA PRO A 16 -5.94 16.23 -15.79
C PRO A 16 -7.35 16.59 -15.29
N GLN A 17 -7.42 17.55 -14.35
CA GLN A 17 -8.66 18.30 -14.13
C GLN A 17 -9.09 18.92 -15.47
N ARG A 18 -10.28 18.59 -15.95
CA ARG A 18 -10.87 19.36 -17.06
C ARG A 18 -11.10 20.78 -16.56
N PRO A 19 -10.71 21.82 -17.32
CA PRO A 19 -11.16 23.17 -16.99
C PRO A 19 -12.68 23.21 -17.02
N ALA A 20 -13.27 23.91 -16.06
CA ALA A 20 -14.71 24.13 -15.99
C ALA A 20 -15.18 24.68 -17.34
N ARG A 21 -16.11 23.97 -18.01
CA ARG A 21 -16.81 24.53 -19.17
C ARG A 21 -17.51 25.80 -18.73
N GLU A 22 -17.12 26.94 -19.28
CA GLU A 22 -17.93 28.16 -19.21
C GLU A 22 -19.32 27.84 -19.76
N ARG A 23 -20.35 28.10 -18.95
CA ARG A 23 -21.74 27.97 -19.38
C ARG A 23 -22.06 29.12 -20.32
N SER A 24 -22.41 28.80 -21.57
CA SER A 24 -23.28 29.66 -22.36
C SER A 24 -24.64 29.78 -21.66
N PRO A 25 -25.29 30.96 -21.68
CA PRO A 25 -26.55 31.18 -21.00
C PRO A 25 -27.68 30.69 -21.90
N ASP A 26 -28.15 29.45 -21.71
CA ASP A 26 -29.55 29.16 -22.01
C ASP A 26 -30.10 28.06 -21.10
N GLY A 27 -31.34 28.26 -20.68
CA GLY A 27 -31.94 27.64 -19.52
C GLY A 27 -32.37 26.19 -19.71
N SER A 28 -32.15 25.37 -18.69
CA SER A 28 -33.14 24.42 -18.19
C SER A 28 -32.63 23.71 -16.94
N THR A 29 -33.60 23.47 -16.06
CA THR A 29 -33.53 23.05 -14.66
C THR A 29 -32.93 21.65 -14.49
N GLY A 30 -31.98 21.50 -13.56
CA GLY A 30 -31.44 20.20 -13.15
C GLY A 30 -30.56 20.37 -11.92
N GLN A 31 -30.86 19.59 -10.86
CA GLN A 31 -30.35 19.67 -9.49
C GLN A 31 -28.85 20.00 -9.36
N GLN A 32 -28.55 21.03 -8.56
CA GLN A 32 -27.22 21.35 -8.07
C GLN A 32 -26.87 20.46 -6.88
N THR A 33 -25.85 19.64 -7.02
CA THR A 33 -25.01 19.19 -5.91
C THR A 33 -23.60 19.70 -6.15
N ALA A 34 -23.14 20.55 -5.22
CA ALA A 34 -21.81 21.14 -5.20
C ALA A 34 -20.78 20.02 -4.93
N ALA A 35 -19.77 19.90 -5.80
CA ALA A 35 -18.63 19.02 -5.54
C ALA A 35 -17.63 19.75 -4.64
N VAL A 36 -17.41 19.17 -3.47
CA VAL A 36 -16.52 19.62 -2.39
C VAL A 36 -15.08 19.25 -2.75
N ASN A 37 -14.18 20.24 -2.65
CA ASN A 37 -12.73 20.18 -2.45
C ASN A 37 -11.88 19.11 -3.19
N GLY A 38 -11.17 19.54 -4.24
CA GLY A 38 -9.70 19.50 -4.26
C GLY A 38 -8.90 18.18 -4.41
N GLU A 39 -9.50 17.04 -4.80
CA GLU A 39 -8.72 15.82 -5.08
C GLU A 39 -8.29 15.70 -6.56
N ALA A 40 -7.07 15.21 -6.79
CA ALA A 40 -6.59 14.85 -8.12
C ALA A 40 -7.32 13.58 -8.60
N ASP A 41 -7.98 13.64 -9.76
CA ASP A 41 -8.74 12.51 -10.32
C ASP A 41 -7.78 11.45 -10.89
N GLY A 42 -7.39 10.50 -10.03
CA GLY A 42 -6.47 9.41 -10.36
C GLY A 42 -7.20 8.15 -10.85
N CYS A 43 -6.68 7.51 -11.90
CA CYS A 43 -7.11 6.21 -12.40
C CYS A 43 -6.00 5.17 -12.16
N VAL A 44 -6.35 4.00 -11.67
CA VAL A 44 -5.40 2.88 -11.52
C VAL A 44 -5.65 1.86 -12.62
N THR A 45 -4.60 1.44 -13.32
CA THR A 45 -4.64 0.48 -14.42
C THR A 45 -3.77 -0.73 -14.09
N THR A 46 -4.34 -1.93 -14.01
CA THR A 46 -3.56 -3.15 -13.78
C THR A 46 -2.95 -3.68 -15.09
N VAL A 47 -1.68 -4.08 -15.05
CA VAL A 47 -0.97 -4.66 -16.21
C VAL A 47 -0.46 -6.06 -15.84
N CYS A 48 -0.84 -7.06 -16.64
CA CYS A 48 -0.29 -8.41 -16.52
C CYS A 48 1.08 -8.48 -17.19
N MET A 49 2.17 -8.56 -16.40
CA MET A 49 3.53 -8.59 -16.95
C MET A 49 3.90 -9.89 -17.68
N GLN A 50 3.12 -10.97 -17.51
CA GLN A 50 3.26 -12.21 -18.29
C GLN A 50 2.67 -12.08 -19.69
N LYS A 51 1.67 -11.22 -19.86
CA LYS A 51 1.00 -10.95 -21.15
C LYS A 51 0.66 -9.46 -21.26
N PRO A 52 1.68 -8.59 -21.36
CA PRO A 52 1.46 -7.15 -21.40
C PRO A 52 0.77 -6.75 -22.72
N PRO A 53 0.04 -5.62 -22.74
CA PRO A 53 -0.51 -5.06 -23.98
C PRO A 53 0.60 -4.84 -25.04
N PRO A 54 0.30 -4.97 -26.34
CA PRO A 54 1.31 -4.89 -27.41
C PRO A 54 2.18 -3.63 -27.34
N ASP A 55 1.57 -2.47 -27.04
CA ASP A 55 2.26 -1.18 -27.03
C ASP A 55 2.99 -0.88 -25.71
N PHE A 56 2.83 -1.73 -24.68
CA PHE A 56 3.42 -1.48 -23.36
C PHE A 56 4.94 -1.41 -23.42
N ARG A 57 5.57 -2.32 -24.18
CA ARG A 57 7.03 -2.35 -24.32
C ARG A 57 7.56 -1.11 -25.02
N THR A 58 6.89 -0.65 -26.07
CA THR A 58 7.27 0.54 -26.84
C THR A 58 7.09 1.80 -26.00
N ASN A 59 6.01 1.89 -25.22
CA ASN A 59 5.67 3.10 -24.46
C ASN A 59 6.44 3.25 -23.14
N PHE A 60 6.89 2.13 -22.55
CA PHE A 60 7.45 2.12 -21.19
C PHE A 60 8.78 1.36 -21.08
N GLU A 61 9.42 1.05 -22.21
CA GLU A 61 10.75 0.42 -22.28
C GLU A 61 10.85 -0.91 -21.52
N ALA A 62 9.74 -1.65 -21.41
CA ALA A 62 9.62 -2.85 -20.58
C ALA A 62 9.93 -2.63 -19.08
N THR A 63 9.86 -1.38 -18.60
CA THR A 63 9.97 -1.06 -17.18
C THR A 63 8.88 -1.76 -16.40
N HIS A 64 9.25 -2.39 -15.29
CA HIS A 64 8.28 -2.96 -14.38
C HIS A 64 7.49 -1.84 -13.70
N PRO A 65 6.17 -2.00 -13.49
CA PRO A 65 5.43 -1.10 -12.63
C PRO A 65 6.10 -1.00 -11.24
N PRO A 66 5.89 0.11 -10.52
CA PRO A 66 4.90 1.16 -10.76
C PRO A 66 5.34 2.09 -11.89
N ILE A 67 4.38 2.60 -12.67
CA ILE A 67 4.60 3.68 -13.63
C ILE A 67 3.57 4.75 -13.31
N LEU A 68 4.02 6.00 -13.21
CA LEU A 68 3.14 7.16 -13.07
C LEU A 68 3.00 7.84 -14.41
N ILE A 69 1.75 8.03 -14.86
CA ILE A 69 1.46 8.86 -16.03
C ILE A 69 0.75 10.12 -15.55
N ASP A 70 1.34 11.29 -15.80
CA ASP A 70 0.75 12.59 -15.50
C ASP A 70 0.75 13.47 -16.75
N ASN A 71 -0.43 13.86 -17.24
CA ASN A 71 -0.59 14.67 -18.45
C ASN A 71 0.18 14.14 -19.68
N GLY A 72 0.24 12.81 -19.82
CA GLY A 72 0.96 12.13 -20.91
C GLY A 72 2.47 11.94 -20.67
N LEU A 73 3.03 12.52 -19.60
CA LEU A 73 4.39 12.26 -19.17
C LEU A 73 4.44 10.94 -18.40
N ALA A 74 5.18 9.97 -18.93
CA ALA A 74 5.46 8.71 -18.25
C ALA A 74 6.70 8.84 -17.36
N ILE A 75 6.56 8.52 -16.08
CA ILE A 75 7.59 8.55 -15.06
C ILE A 75 7.79 7.12 -14.58
N LEU A 76 8.95 6.55 -14.88
CA LEU A 76 9.19 5.11 -14.81
C LEU A 76 10.02 4.69 -13.57
N GLU A 77 10.79 5.62 -12.99
CA GLU A 77 11.67 5.32 -11.84
C GLU A 77 10.99 5.72 -10.53
N ASN A 78 11.05 4.84 -9.52
CA ASN A 78 10.42 5.05 -8.22
C ASN A 78 10.80 6.38 -7.56
N GLU A 79 12.10 6.72 -7.53
CA GLU A 79 12.56 7.99 -6.94
C GLU A 79 12.02 9.21 -7.70
N LYS A 80 11.84 9.10 -9.02
CA LYS A 80 11.26 10.16 -9.85
C LYS A 80 9.75 10.25 -9.63
N ILE A 81 9.06 9.11 -9.48
CA ILE A 81 7.63 9.06 -9.15
C ILE A 81 7.38 9.76 -7.80
N GLU A 82 8.12 9.38 -6.76
CA GLU A 82 8.02 10.01 -5.44
C GLU A 82 8.28 11.52 -5.51
N ARG A 83 9.36 11.92 -6.17
CA ARG A 83 9.70 13.33 -6.36
C ARG A 83 8.63 14.10 -7.12
N HIS A 84 7.99 13.46 -8.10
CA HIS A 84 6.92 14.07 -8.87
C HIS A 84 5.65 14.22 -8.04
N ILE A 85 5.24 13.20 -7.27
CA ILE A 85 4.10 13.30 -6.36
C ILE A 85 4.32 14.43 -5.35
N MET A 86 5.51 14.48 -4.74
CA MET A 86 5.86 15.52 -3.77
C MET A 86 5.69 16.94 -4.33
N LYS A 87 6.09 17.17 -5.58
CA LYS A 87 6.13 18.50 -6.20
C LYS A 87 4.84 18.89 -6.93
N SER A 88 4.19 17.93 -7.56
CA SER A 88 3.13 18.17 -8.56
C SER A 88 1.73 17.89 -8.02
N VAL A 89 1.60 17.09 -6.95
CA VAL A 89 0.29 16.76 -6.35
C VAL A 89 -0.01 17.73 -5.20
N PRO A 90 -1.21 18.34 -5.14
CA PRO A 90 -1.64 19.15 -4.00
C PRO A 90 -1.49 18.38 -2.68
N GLY A 91 -0.82 18.98 -1.69
CA GLY A 91 -0.52 18.31 -0.42
C GLY A 91 0.67 17.34 -0.46
N GLY A 92 1.33 17.17 -1.62
CA GLY A 92 2.49 16.29 -1.78
C GLY A 92 3.61 16.54 -0.76
N TYR A 93 4.01 17.80 -0.56
CA TYR A 93 5.03 18.13 0.46
C TYR A 93 4.64 17.71 1.89
N ASN A 94 3.35 17.71 2.23
CA ASN A 94 2.89 17.27 3.56
C ASN A 94 2.93 15.75 3.70
N LEU A 95 2.83 15.01 2.58
CA LEU A 95 2.94 13.56 2.56
C LEU A 95 4.39 13.11 2.77
N PHE A 96 5.37 13.81 2.19
CA PHE A 96 6.79 13.45 2.27
C PHE A 96 7.49 14.10 3.47
N VAL A 97 7.15 13.62 4.66
CA VAL A 97 7.78 14.04 5.93
C VAL A 97 9.23 13.55 6.01
N GLN A 98 10.12 14.38 6.55
CA GLN A 98 11.49 14.00 6.87
C GLN A 98 11.60 13.59 8.33
N ASP A 99 11.66 12.28 8.59
CA ASP A 99 11.91 11.73 9.92
C ASP A 99 12.90 10.57 9.81
N LYS A 100 14.16 10.82 10.21
CA LYS A 100 15.25 9.82 10.13
C LYS A 100 15.03 8.68 11.12
N GLU A 101 14.43 8.95 12.27
CA GLU A 101 14.14 7.94 13.28
C GLU A 101 13.14 6.93 12.72
N VAL A 102 12.03 7.43 12.14
CA VAL A 102 11.00 6.58 11.52
C VAL A 102 11.53 5.85 10.29
N ALA A 103 12.33 6.51 9.45
CA ALA A 103 12.96 5.87 8.30
C ALA A 103 13.79 4.64 8.71
N THR A 104 14.67 4.79 9.71
CA THR A 104 15.47 3.68 10.26
C THR A 104 14.63 2.64 10.98
N LEU A 105 13.55 3.06 11.65
CA LEU A 105 12.65 2.16 12.37
C LEU A 105 11.98 1.13 11.44
N ILE A 106 11.51 1.55 10.26
CA ILE A 106 10.78 0.67 9.34
C ILE A 106 11.68 0.00 8.29
N GLU A 107 12.93 0.44 8.17
CA GLU A 107 13.92 -0.11 7.25
C GLU A 107 14.09 -1.62 7.44
N ASN A 108 14.35 -2.38 6.38
CA ASN A 108 14.64 -3.82 6.42
C ASN A 108 13.53 -4.74 6.96
N LEU A 109 12.35 -4.22 7.34
CA LEU A 109 11.22 -5.02 7.81
C LEU A 109 10.80 -6.07 6.76
N TYR A 110 10.71 -5.65 5.49
CA TYR A 110 10.32 -6.53 4.39
C TYR A 110 11.33 -7.66 4.15
N SER A 111 12.62 -7.37 4.25
CA SER A 111 13.67 -8.39 4.14
C SER A 111 13.55 -9.46 5.23
N LYS A 112 13.14 -9.09 6.45
CA LYS A 112 12.87 -10.05 7.53
C LYS A 112 11.66 -10.93 7.23
N LEU A 113 10.58 -10.37 6.69
CA LEU A 113 9.43 -11.14 6.21
C LEU A 113 9.88 -12.16 5.16
N LYS A 114 10.58 -11.73 4.11
CA LYS A 114 11.05 -12.65 3.05
C LYS A 114 11.87 -13.81 3.62
N LEU A 115 12.80 -13.53 4.54
CA LEU A 115 13.61 -14.57 5.18
C LEU A 115 12.78 -15.54 6.04
N MET A 116 11.73 -15.04 6.68
CA MET A 116 10.79 -15.85 7.46
C MET A 116 9.97 -16.80 6.58
N LEU A 117 9.57 -16.37 5.38
CA LEU A 117 8.68 -17.15 4.50
C LEU A 117 9.37 -18.29 3.75
N VAL A 118 10.71 -18.34 3.69
CA VAL A 118 11.46 -19.39 2.95
C VAL A 118 11.26 -20.77 3.56
N LYS A 119 11.26 -20.84 4.89
CA LYS A 119 11.02 -22.06 5.66
C LYS A 119 10.69 -21.69 7.09
N LYS A 120 9.94 -22.55 7.78
CA LYS A 120 9.65 -22.38 9.20
C LYS A 120 10.96 -22.41 10.01
N ASP A 121 11.30 -21.27 10.61
CA ASP A 121 12.50 -21.07 11.42
C ASP A 121 12.18 -20.06 12.54
N GLU A 122 12.13 -20.54 13.78
CA GLU A 122 11.78 -19.73 14.94
C GLU A 122 12.75 -18.56 15.18
N SER A 123 14.01 -18.69 14.76
CA SER A 123 14.98 -17.59 14.85
C SER A 123 14.59 -16.43 13.94
N LYS A 124 14.08 -16.74 12.74
CA LYS A 124 13.60 -15.74 11.77
C LYS A 124 12.28 -15.13 12.22
N ASN A 125 11.35 -15.94 12.74
CA ASN A 125 10.11 -15.47 13.35
C ASN A 125 10.41 -14.48 14.49
N ASN A 126 11.32 -14.84 15.39
CA ASN A 126 11.74 -13.99 16.50
C ASN A 126 12.41 -12.69 16.03
N ALA A 127 13.25 -12.75 14.99
CA ALA A 127 13.87 -11.55 14.42
C ALA A 127 12.84 -10.56 13.85
N LEU A 128 11.78 -11.05 13.19
CA LEU A 128 10.67 -10.22 12.73
C LEU A 128 9.87 -9.68 13.93
N LEU A 129 9.57 -10.52 14.91
CA LEU A 129 8.82 -10.14 16.10
C LEU A 129 9.52 -9.02 16.90
N VAL A 130 10.84 -9.14 17.10
CA VAL A 130 11.64 -8.08 17.76
C VAL A 130 11.54 -6.76 16.98
N HIS A 131 11.48 -6.81 15.65
CA HIS A 131 11.29 -5.62 14.83
C HIS A 131 9.90 -5.01 15.01
N LEU A 132 8.85 -5.84 14.94
CA LEU A 132 7.46 -5.42 15.19
C LEU A 132 7.29 -4.81 16.59
N LYS A 133 7.98 -5.36 17.59
CA LYS A 133 8.00 -4.79 18.94
C LYS A 133 8.59 -3.37 18.96
N LYS A 134 9.69 -3.10 18.23
CA LYS A 134 10.24 -1.74 18.14
C LYS A 134 9.23 -0.75 17.53
N ILE A 135 8.50 -1.17 16.51
CA ILE A 135 7.46 -0.34 15.87
C ILE A 135 6.31 -0.10 16.86
N ASN A 136 5.86 -1.15 17.56
CA ASN A 136 4.86 -1.02 18.62
C ASN A 136 5.30 -0.03 19.70
N ASP A 137 6.53 -0.16 20.19
CA ASP A 137 7.05 0.67 21.28
C ASP A 137 7.15 2.14 20.82
N HIS A 138 7.59 2.39 19.57
CA HIS A 138 7.56 3.72 18.96
C HIS A 138 6.15 4.33 18.93
N LEU A 139 5.16 3.58 18.43
CA LEU A 139 3.77 4.04 18.36
C LEU A 139 3.18 4.29 19.76
N ALA A 140 3.53 3.46 20.74
CA ALA A 140 3.10 3.61 22.12
C ALA A 140 3.68 4.87 22.76
N VAL A 141 4.97 5.15 22.54
CA VAL A 141 5.65 6.36 23.06
C VAL A 141 5.14 7.63 22.38
N ARG A 142 4.95 7.62 21.06
CA ARG A 142 4.46 8.78 20.31
C ARG A 142 3.00 9.09 20.64
N GLY A 143 2.16 8.07 20.88
CA GLY A 143 0.75 8.25 21.22
C GLY A 143 -0.12 8.81 20.09
N THR A 144 0.39 8.85 18.87
CA THR A 144 -0.27 9.39 17.67
C THR A 144 -1.02 8.31 16.90
N ARG A 145 -1.93 8.72 16.01
CA ARG A 145 -2.67 7.79 15.13
C ARG A 145 -1.75 7.04 14.16
N PHE A 146 -0.77 7.73 13.58
CA PHE A 146 0.17 7.22 12.58
C PHE A 146 1.64 7.44 13.00
N LEU A 147 2.60 7.01 12.16
CA LEU A 147 4.02 6.93 12.54
C LEU A 147 4.65 8.27 12.96
N THR A 148 4.22 9.37 12.33
CA THR A 148 4.78 10.72 12.55
C THR A 148 3.78 11.72 13.12
N GLY A 149 2.51 11.35 13.27
CA GLY A 149 1.44 12.25 13.70
C GLY A 149 0.05 11.67 13.45
N ASP A 150 -0.98 12.52 13.45
CA ASP A 150 -2.37 12.10 13.22
C ASP A 150 -2.80 12.10 11.75
N THR A 151 -1.91 12.57 10.87
CA THR A 151 -2.10 12.58 9.41
C THR A 151 -1.14 11.58 8.77
N MET A 152 -1.62 10.83 7.78
CA MET A 152 -0.83 9.84 7.05
C MET A 152 0.33 10.51 6.29
N CYS A 153 1.49 9.87 6.30
CA CYS A 153 2.70 10.28 5.58
C CYS A 153 3.28 9.14 4.72
N CYS A 154 4.35 9.41 3.99
CA CYS A 154 5.02 8.47 3.10
C CYS A 154 5.53 7.20 3.81
N PHE A 155 5.87 7.29 5.11
CA PHE A 155 6.28 6.14 5.91
C PHE A 155 5.12 5.20 6.20
N ASP A 156 3.91 5.72 6.41
CA ASP A 156 2.72 4.91 6.65
C ASP A 156 2.35 4.13 5.38
N CYS A 157 2.41 4.79 4.22
CA CYS A 157 2.20 4.18 2.92
C CYS A 157 3.21 3.08 2.58
N GLU A 158 4.36 3.07 3.25
CA GLU A 158 5.39 2.03 3.13
C GLU A 158 5.21 0.90 4.17
N LEU A 159 4.87 1.24 5.41
CA LEU A 159 4.73 0.26 6.48
C LEU A 159 3.43 -0.54 6.36
N MET A 160 2.30 0.09 6.03
CA MET A 160 0.97 -0.54 6.01
C MET A 160 0.90 -1.75 5.07
N PRO A 161 1.34 -1.68 3.79
CA PRO A 161 1.35 -2.86 2.91
C PRO A 161 2.22 -3.99 3.46
N ARG A 162 3.37 -3.66 4.05
CA ARG A 162 4.28 -4.66 4.64
C ARG A 162 3.64 -5.37 5.83
N LEU A 163 2.93 -4.65 6.70
CA LEU A 163 2.18 -5.25 7.81
C LEU A 163 1.08 -6.19 7.30
N GLN A 164 0.37 -5.81 6.24
CA GLN A 164 -0.65 -6.67 5.64
C GLN A 164 -0.04 -7.97 5.08
N HIS A 165 1.08 -7.87 4.38
CA HIS A 165 1.79 -9.05 3.89
C HIS A 165 2.30 -9.93 5.04
N ILE A 166 2.80 -9.33 6.13
CA ILE A 166 3.19 -10.09 7.34
C ILE A 166 2.00 -10.86 7.90
N ARG A 167 0.82 -10.24 8.02
CA ARG A 167 -0.38 -10.92 8.53
C ARG A 167 -0.82 -12.08 7.65
N VAL A 168 -0.96 -11.83 6.34
CA VAL A 168 -1.52 -12.81 5.40
C VAL A 168 -0.51 -13.92 5.10
N ALA A 169 0.69 -13.56 4.62
CA ALA A 169 1.69 -14.54 4.23
C ALA A 169 2.33 -15.21 5.45
N GLY A 170 2.56 -14.48 6.54
CA GLY A 170 3.08 -15.06 7.78
C GLY A 170 2.16 -16.16 8.30
N LYS A 171 0.85 -15.90 8.33
CA LYS A 171 -0.14 -16.90 8.74
C LYS A 171 -0.16 -18.09 7.78
N TYR A 172 -0.22 -17.83 6.48
CA TYR A 172 -0.36 -18.90 5.47
C TYR A 172 0.85 -19.84 5.40
N PHE A 173 2.08 -19.31 5.35
CA PHE A 173 3.27 -20.11 5.06
C PHE A 173 3.93 -20.70 6.30
N VAL A 174 3.86 -20.02 7.45
CA VAL A 174 4.61 -20.41 8.65
C VAL A 174 3.79 -20.37 9.94
N ASP A 175 2.48 -20.16 9.85
CA ASP A 175 1.55 -20.05 10.98
C ASP A 175 1.97 -18.96 11.99
N PHE A 176 2.49 -17.85 11.48
CA PHE A 176 2.89 -16.70 12.29
C PHE A 176 1.72 -15.70 12.44
N ASP A 177 1.43 -15.31 13.67
CA ASP A 177 0.50 -14.24 14.01
C ASP A 177 1.21 -13.11 14.75
N ILE A 178 0.84 -11.85 14.46
CA ILE A 178 1.31 -10.70 15.25
C ILE A 178 0.74 -10.83 16.68
N PRO A 179 1.57 -10.82 17.74
CA PRO A 179 1.06 -11.04 19.09
C PRO A 179 0.07 -9.96 19.53
N LYS A 180 -1.01 -10.39 20.21
CA LYS A 180 -2.09 -9.51 20.68
C LYS A 180 -1.63 -8.40 21.65
N HIS A 181 -0.55 -8.65 22.39
CA HIS A 181 -0.01 -7.68 23.35
C HIS A 181 0.72 -6.49 22.69
N LEU A 182 0.95 -6.52 21.37
CA LEU A 182 1.48 -5.37 20.62
C LEU A 182 0.34 -4.38 20.31
N THR A 183 -0.27 -3.82 21.35
CA THR A 183 -1.56 -3.12 21.25
C THR A 183 -1.49 -1.82 20.46
N ALA A 184 -0.39 -1.06 20.55
CA ALA A 184 -0.23 0.17 19.76
C ALA A 184 -0.11 -0.14 18.26
N LEU A 185 0.56 -1.25 17.92
CA LEU A 185 0.62 -1.72 16.54
C LEU A 185 -0.74 -2.23 16.04
N TRP A 186 -1.52 -2.92 16.89
CA TRP A 186 -2.88 -3.32 16.54
C TRP A 186 -3.82 -2.13 16.36
N ARG A 187 -3.72 -1.09 17.20
CA ARG A 187 -4.44 0.18 17.05
C ARG A 187 -4.06 0.89 15.75
N TYR A 188 -2.77 0.91 15.41
CA TYR A 188 -2.30 1.44 14.12
C TYR A 188 -2.92 0.69 12.93
N MET A 189 -2.93 -0.65 12.96
CA MET A 189 -3.57 -1.46 11.90
C MET A 189 -5.09 -1.29 11.87
N TYR A 190 -5.75 -1.07 13.00
CA TYR A 190 -7.16 -0.73 13.03
C TYR A 190 -7.44 0.56 12.26
N HIS A 191 -6.65 1.61 12.48
CA HIS A 191 -6.79 2.85 11.72
C HIS A 191 -6.38 2.70 10.26
N MET A 192 -5.38 1.87 9.94
CA MET A 192 -5.03 1.49 8.57
C MET A 192 -6.25 0.90 7.82
N TYR A 193 -7.01 -0.01 8.43
CA TYR A 193 -8.20 -0.59 7.80
C TYR A 193 -9.39 0.37 7.68
N GLN A 194 -9.32 1.55 8.29
CA GLN A 194 -10.31 2.63 8.13
C GLN A 194 -9.92 3.64 7.04
N LEU A 195 -8.71 3.53 6.47
CA LEU A 195 -8.26 4.42 5.41
C LEU A 195 -8.71 3.89 4.05
N ASP A 196 -9.51 4.69 3.33
CA ASP A 196 -9.89 4.38 1.94
C ASP A 196 -8.67 4.19 1.04
N ALA A 197 -7.63 5.02 1.22
CA ALA A 197 -6.37 4.90 0.50
C ALA A 197 -5.74 3.50 0.65
N PHE A 198 -5.87 2.87 1.82
CA PHE A 198 -5.37 1.53 2.07
C PHE A 198 -6.35 0.47 1.56
N THR A 199 -7.64 0.55 1.90
CA THR A 199 -8.62 -0.49 1.56
C THR A 199 -8.87 -0.62 0.06
N GLN A 200 -8.83 0.49 -0.68
CA GLN A 200 -8.97 0.49 -2.15
C GLN A 200 -7.71 0.02 -2.88
N SER A 201 -6.54 0.14 -2.23
CA SER A 201 -5.26 -0.22 -2.85
C SER A 201 -4.79 -1.63 -2.45
N CYS A 202 -5.24 -2.15 -1.31
CA CYS A 202 -4.88 -3.46 -0.79
C CYS A 202 -5.29 -4.60 -1.76
N PRO A 203 -4.38 -5.52 -2.11
CA PRO A 203 -4.73 -6.73 -2.85
C PRO A 203 -5.53 -7.70 -1.97
N ALA A 204 -6.19 -8.67 -2.61
CA ALA A 204 -6.84 -9.75 -1.89
C ALA A 204 -5.80 -10.68 -1.24
N ASP A 205 -6.21 -11.38 -0.19
CA ASP A 205 -5.32 -12.30 0.55
C ASP A 205 -4.73 -13.37 -0.39
N GLN A 206 -5.54 -13.87 -1.32
CA GLN A 206 -5.15 -14.85 -2.33
C GLN A 206 -4.04 -14.33 -3.24
N ASP A 207 -4.09 -13.06 -3.64
CA ASP A 207 -3.07 -12.44 -4.50
C ASP A 207 -1.74 -12.30 -3.75
N ILE A 208 -1.77 -11.92 -2.47
CA ILE A 208 -0.59 -11.85 -1.60
C ILE A 208 0.04 -13.24 -1.45
N ILE A 209 -0.77 -14.27 -1.20
CA ILE A 209 -0.29 -15.65 -1.07
C ILE A 209 0.33 -16.12 -2.39
N ASN A 210 -0.37 -15.89 -3.51
CA ASN A 210 0.09 -16.29 -4.82
C ASN A 210 1.40 -15.60 -5.21
N HIS A 211 1.54 -14.31 -4.89
CA HIS A 211 2.78 -13.56 -5.07
C HIS A 211 3.98 -14.30 -4.46
N TYR A 212 3.89 -14.71 -3.19
CA TYR A 212 4.98 -15.44 -2.53
C TYR A 212 5.14 -16.87 -3.05
N LYS A 213 4.06 -17.55 -3.45
CA LYS A 213 4.15 -18.86 -4.11
C LYS A 213 4.99 -18.78 -5.39
N LEU A 214 4.73 -17.78 -6.23
CA LEU A 214 5.48 -17.56 -7.47
C LEU A 214 6.95 -17.28 -7.21
N GLN A 215 7.27 -16.47 -6.19
CA GLN A 215 8.68 -16.22 -5.79
C GLN A 215 9.40 -17.49 -5.33
N GLN A 216 8.67 -18.44 -4.73
CA GLN A 216 9.19 -19.74 -4.28
C GLN A 216 9.07 -20.84 -5.33
N MET A 217 8.68 -20.52 -6.58
CA MET A 217 8.45 -21.48 -7.66
C MET A 217 7.39 -22.55 -7.34
N LEU A 218 6.45 -22.23 -6.45
CA LEU A 218 5.31 -23.07 -6.11
C LEU A 218 4.16 -22.81 -7.08
N LYS A 219 3.47 -23.87 -7.50
CA LYS A 219 2.28 -23.76 -8.36
C LYS A 219 1.01 -23.63 -7.53
N MET A 220 0.08 -22.79 -7.99
CA MET A 220 -1.28 -22.82 -7.47
C MET A 220 -1.97 -24.13 -7.83
N LYS A 221 -2.82 -24.61 -6.92
CA LYS A 221 -3.76 -25.69 -7.25
C LYS A 221 -4.98 -25.05 -7.93
N LYS A 222 -5.55 -25.73 -8.93
CA LYS A 222 -6.71 -25.24 -9.70
C LYS A 222 -7.90 -24.77 -8.85
N HIS A 223 -8.09 -25.35 -7.66
CA HIS A 223 -9.13 -24.90 -6.71
C HIS A 223 -8.84 -23.49 -6.16
N GLU A 224 -7.58 -23.17 -5.88
CA GLU A 224 -7.16 -21.88 -5.32
C GLU A 224 -7.34 -20.74 -6.34
N GLU A 225 -7.29 -21.02 -7.65
CA GLU A 225 -7.52 -20.03 -8.71
C GLU A 225 -8.98 -19.58 -8.82
N LEU A 226 -9.91 -20.36 -8.28
CA LEU A 226 -11.35 -20.11 -8.30
C LEU A 226 -11.87 -19.59 -6.95
N GLU A 227 -10.98 -19.37 -5.97
CA GLU A 227 -11.36 -18.86 -4.66
C GLU A 227 -11.90 -17.42 -4.77
N THR A 228 -12.98 -17.14 -4.03
CA THR A 228 -13.51 -15.79 -3.94
C THR A 228 -12.50 -14.92 -3.19
N PRO A 229 -12.16 -13.71 -3.70
CA PRO A 229 -11.25 -12.80 -3.03
C PRO A 229 -11.71 -12.47 -1.60
N THR A 230 -10.80 -12.60 -0.64
CA THR A 230 -11.01 -12.20 0.76
C THR A 230 -9.98 -11.18 1.21
N PHE A 231 -10.30 -10.44 2.27
CA PHE A 231 -9.44 -9.39 2.81
C PHE A 231 -9.31 -9.53 4.33
N THR A 232 -8.11 -9.85 4.81
CA THR A 232 -7.82 -9.94 6.24
C THR A 232 -7.76 -8.54 6.86
N THR A 233 -8.85 -8.15 7.52
CA THR A 233 -9.01 -6.83 8.17
C THR A 233 -9.43 -6.91 9.64
N SER A 234 -9.65 -8.13 10.15
CA SER A 234 -10.05 -8.35 11.55
C SER A 234 -8.97 -7.91 12.53
N ILE A 235 -9.38 -7.35 13.67
CA ILE A 235 -8.50 -6.97 14.77
C ILE A 235 -8.78 -7.90 15.96
N PRO A 236 -7.79 -8.64 16.49
CA PRO A 236 -8.01 -9.69 17.48
C PRO A 236 -8.00 -9.20 18.94
N VAL A 237 -8.02 -7.87 19.14
CA VAL A 237 -7.99 -7.17 20.43
C VAL A 237 -9.15 -6.20 20.53
N ASP A 238 -9.74 -6.08 21.72
CA ASP A 238 -10.68 -4.99 21.99
C ASP A 238 -9.88 -3.70 22.18
N LEU A 239 -10.25 -2.66 21.44
CA LEU A 239 -9.57 -1.37 21.48
C LEU A 239 -10.21 -0.42 22.51
N ASN A 240 -11.35 -0.80 23.10
CA ASN A 240 -12.07 0.01 24.09
C ASN A 240 -11.51 -0.14 25.52
N GLU A 241 -10.56 -1.05 25.75
CA GLU A 241 -9.97 -1.31 27.07
C GLU A 241 -8.67 -0.51 27.35
N GLN A 242 -8.37 0.55 26.58
CA GLN A 242 -7.11 1.33 26.68
C GLN A 242 -7.33 2.82 26.96
#